data_AF-A0A7K8ZP42-F1
#
_entry.id   AF-A0A7K8ZP42-F1
#
_cell.length_a   1.000
_cell.length_b   1.000
_cell.length_c   1.000
_cell.angle_alpha   90.00
_cell.angle_beta   90.00
_cell.angle_gamma   90.00
#
_symmetry.space_group_name_H-M   'P 1'
#
loop_
_entity.id
_entity.type
_entity.pdbx_description
1 polymer ?
#
loop_
_entity_poly.entity_id
_entity_poly.type
_entity_poly.pdbx_seq_one_letter_code
_entity_poly.pdbx_strand_id
1 'polypeptide(L)'
;RDDDDINDVASMAGVNLSEESARIMATNSDLVGTQPQPCKDEPFLAAVPLHKRILEMAKKLGITDVPAEVVTFISHATQNRLRTVIEKVTVITQHRMESYKDDEWYEQATDVRAQLKFFEQLERLEKQRKDEQEREILLKAAKSRSRQEDPEQARLKQKAKEMQQQELAQMRQRDANLTALAAIGPRKKRKLDASGLLSIGGEGLGACGGGQAGLGTASPRQYPRQKITRVNLRDFIFYMEQEREMSRSLLLYRALLK
;
A
#
# COMPACT_ATOMS: atom_id res chain seq x y z
N ARG A 1 -65.21 -28.55 -2.29
CA ARG A 1 -64.74 -27.20 -2.66
C ARG A 1 -63.23 -27.31 -2.51
N ASP A 2 -62.61 -28.11 -3.39
CA ASP A 2 -61.24 -28.63 -3.21
C ASP A 2 -60.55 -28.79 -4.59
N ASP A 3 -61.08 -28.14 -5.63
CA ASP A 3 -60.55 -28.18 -7.00
C ASP A 3 -59.65 -26.97 -7.31
N ASP A 4 -59.54 -26.00 -6.38
CA ASP A 4 -58.71 -24.79 -6.57
C ASP A 4 -57.23 -25.03 -6.24
N ASP A 5 -56.90 -26.07 -5.46
CA ASP A 5 -55.52 -26.36 -5.04
C ASP A 5 -54.70 -27.11 -6.09
N ILE A 6 -55.38 -27.78 -7.05
CA ILE A 6 -54.70 -28.61 -8.07
C ILE A 6 -54.09 -27.79 -9.21
N ASN A 7 -54.50 -26.53 -9.33
CA ASN A 7 -54.06 -25.60 -10.36
C ASN A 7 -53.23 -24.44 -9.80
N ASP A 8 -53.01 -24.40 -8.48
CA ASP A 8 -52.16 -23.40 -7.85
C ASP A 8 -50.69 -23.86 -7.84
N VAL A 9 -49.96 -23.35 -8.83
CA VAL A 9 -48.53 -23.66 -9.04
C VAL A 9 -47.69 -23.21 -7.84
N ALA A 10 -48.09 -22.17 -7.10
CA ALA A 10 -47.36 -21.70 -5.93
C ALA A 10 -47.46 -22.73 -4.79
N SER A 11 -48.65 -23.30 -4.59
CA SER A 11 -48.90 -24.36 -3.62
C SER A 11 -48.18 -25.67 -4.00
N MET A 12 -48.16 -26.05 -5.28
CA MET A 12 -47.37 -27.20 -5.76
C MET A 12 -45.86 -27.03 -5.54
N ALA A 13 -45.35 -25.81 -5.66
CA ALA A 13 -43.95 -25.48 -5.41
C ALA A 13 -43.61 -25.34 -3.91
N GLY A 14 -44.60 -25.51 -3.02
CA GLY A 14 -44.43 -25.37 -1.57
C GLY A 14 -44.20 -23.92 -1.12
N VAL A 15 -44.60 -22.94 -1.93
CA VAL A 15 -44.43 -21.51 -1.66
C VAL A 15 -45.69 -20.97 -1.00
N ASN A 16 -45.58 -20.58 0.27
CA ASN A 16 -46.70 -19.98 0.99
C ASN A 16 -46.77 -18.47 0.67
N LEU A 17 -47.65 -18.11 -0.27
CA LEU A 17 -47.86 -16.73 -0.71
C LEU A 17 -48.22 -15.77 0.44
N SER A 18 -48.92 -16.26 1.47
CA SER A 18 -49.28 -15.44 2.64
C SER A 18 -48.06 -15.13 3.52
N GLU A 19 -47.13 -16.09 3.63
CA GLU A 19 -45.88 -15.91 4.36
C GLU A 19 -44.90 -15.03 3.57
N GLU A 20 -44.79 -15.25 2.26
CA GLU A 20 -43.92 -14.46 1.39
C GLU A 20 -44.40 -13.01 1.28
N SER A 21 -45.71 -12.78 1.12
CA SER A 21 -46.29 -11.43 1.15
C SER A 21 -46.11 -10.75 2.52
N ALA A 22 -46.24 -11.48 3.63
CA ALA A 22 -45.94 -10.95 4.96
C ALA A 22 -44.45 -10.59 5.12
N ARG A 23 -43.53 -11.43 4.60
CA ARG A 23 -42.08 -11.15 4.59
C ARG A 23 -41.75 -9.94 3.71
N ILE A 24 -42.38 -9.80 2.54
CA ILE A 24 -42.22 -8.64 1.67
C ILE A 24 -42.75 -7.38 2.36
N MET A 25 -43.92 -7.42 3.00
CA MET A 25 -44.46 -6.27 3.75
C MET A 25 -43.63 -5.93 4.98
N ALA A 26 -43.07 -6.92 5.70
CA ALA A 26 -42.18 -6.70 6.84
C ALA A 26 -40.82 -6.14 6.41
N THR A 27 -40.23 -6.64 5.32
CA THR A 27 -38.96 -6.14 4.76
C THR A 27 -39.13 -4.75 4.15
N ASN A 28 -40.27 -4.51 3.49
CA ASN A 28 -40.65 -3.17 3.06
C ASN A 28 -40.98 -2.27 4.25
N SER A 29 -41.50 -2.76 5.37
CA SER A 29 -41.67 -1.96 6.59
C SER A 29 -40.32 -1.49 7.15
N ASP A 30 -39.27 -2.31 7.10
CA ASP A 30 -37.91 -1.90 7.48
C ASP A 30 -37.29 -0.88 6.51
N LEU A 31 -37.66 -0.89 5.22
CA LEU A 31 -37.22 0.10 4.21
C LEU A 31 -38.16 1.33 4.04
N VAL A 32 -39.44 1.21 4.36
CA VAL A 32 -40.48 2.25 4.23
C VAL A 32 -40.70 2.97 5.57
N GLY A 33 -40.24 2.39 6.68
CA GLY A 33 -40.16 3.00 8.01
C GLY A 33 -39.00 3.98 8.18
N THR A 34 -38.01 3.98 7.28
CA THR A 34 -37.19 5.18 7.06
C THR A 34 -38.04 6.18 6.30
N GLN A 35 -38.93 6.85 7.04
CA GLN A 35 -39.37 8.20 6.66
C GLN A 35 -38.10 8.90 6.17
N PRO A 36 -38.03 9.42 4.91
CA PRO A 36 -36.89 10.21 4.51
C PRO A 36 -36.87 11.37 5.49
N GLN A 37 -35.99 11.25 6.48
CA GLN A 37 -35.85 12.23 7.53
C GLN A 37 -35.65 13.53 6.76
N PRO A 38 -36.56 14.52 6.87
CA PRO A 38 -36.44 15.75 6.12
C PRO A 38 -35.03 16.21 6.35
N CYS A 39 -34.22 16.25 5.28
CA CYS A 39 -32.80 16.52 5.38
C CYS A 39 -32.70 17.84 6.14
N LYS A 40 -32.32 17.76 7.42
CA LYS A 40 -32.13 18.97 8.19
C LYS A 40 -30.97 19.65 7.50
N ASP A 41 -31.20 20.86 7.01
CA ASP A 41 -30.17 21.70 6.39
C ASP A 41 -29.22 22.16 7.50
N GLU A 42 -28.46 21.20 8.01
CA GLU A 42 -27.57 21.36 9.14
C GLU A 42 -26.17 21.59 8.60
N PRO A 43 -25.54 22.71 8.97
CA PRO A 43 -24.20 23.00 8.49
C PRO A 43 -23.21 21.95 9.00
N PHE A 44 -22.54 21.27 8.06
CA PHE A 44 -21.40 20.39 8.31
C PHE A 44 -20.28 21.00 9.18
N LEU A 45 -19.96 22.28 8.99
CA LEU A 45 -18.96 23.02 9.76
C LEU A 45 -19.58 23.70 10.98
N ALA A 46 -18.75 23.99 11.99
CA ALA A 46 -19.16 24.76 13.15
C ALA A 46 -19.54 26.20 12.76
N ALA A 47 -20.84 26.46 12.59
CA ALA A 47 -21.37 27.69 12.01
C ALA A 47 -20.96 28.95 12.79
N VAL A 48 -21.07 28.95 14.13
CA VAL A 48 -20.77 30.11 14.97
C VAL A 48 -19.30 30.59 14.86
N PRO A 49 -18.29 29.74 15.10
CA PRO A 49 -16.90 30.18 14.96
C PRO A 49 -16.53 30.49 13.51
N LEU A 50 -17.07 29.74 12.53
CA LEU A 50 -16.84 30.02 11.11
C LEU A 50 -17.37 31.40 10.73
N HIS A 51 -18.61 31.72 11.11
CA HIS A 51 -19.23 33.01 10.88
C HIS A 51 -18.40 34.15 11.50
N LYS A 52 -17.96 34.00 12.76
CA LYS A 52 -17.09 34.99 13.41
C LYS A 52 -15.81 35.25 12.61
N ARG A 53 -15.14 34.19 12.12
CA ARG A 53 -13.92 34.35 11.31
C ARG A 53 -14.19 35.00 9.96
N ILE A 54 -15.29 34.65 9.32
CA ILE A 54 -15.70 35.26 8.04
C ILE A 54 -15.96 36.75 8.25
N LEU A 55 -16.71 37.14 9.28
CA LEU A 55 -16.96 38.55 9.63
C LEU A 55 -15.67 39.32 9.94
N GLU A 56 -14.73 38.72 10.67
CA GLU A 56 -13.42 39.34 10.95
C GLU A 56 -12.62 39.62 9.68
N MET A 57 -12.70 38.75 8.68
CA MET A 57 -12.06 38.97 7.36
C MET A 57 -12.84 39.97 6.51
N ALA A 58 -14.16 39.88 6.49
CA ALA A 58 -15.07 40.73 5.74
C ALA A 58 -14.96 42.20 6.18
N LYS A 59 -14.86 42.46 7.49
CA LYS A 59 -14.65 43.80 8.05
C LYS A 59 -13.37 44.48 7.54
N LYS A 60 -12.29 43.72 7.32
CA LYS A 60 -11.04 44.26 6.74
C LYS A 60 -11.20 44.71 5.30
N LEU A 61 -12.21 44.18 4.61
CA LEU A 61 -12.57 44.51 3.23
C LEU A 61 -13.72 45.54 3.17
N GLY A 62 -14.14 46.11 4.30
CA GLY A 62 -15.22 47.09 4.37
C GLY A 62 -16.65 46.49 4.40
N ILE A 63 -16.79 45.17 4.52
CA ILE A 63 -18.09 44.50 4.61
C ILE A 63 -18.50 44.39 6.09
N THR A 64 -19.63 45.01 6.44
CA THR A 64 -20.08 45.14 7.84
C THR A 64 -20.85 43.94 8.37
N ASP A 65 -21.58 43.23 7.49
CA ASP A 65 -22.43 42.10 7.86
C ASP A 65 -22.37 40.98 6.82
N VAL A 66 -22.56 39.73 7.26
CA VAL A 66 -22.55 38.53 6.43
C VAL A 66 -23.76 37.68 6.80
N PRO A 67 -24.68 37.39 5.87
CA PRO A 67 -25.85 36.57 6.17
C PRO A 67 -25.48 35.15 6.63
N ALA A 68 -26.25 34.60 7.57
CA ALA A 68 -26.05 33.23 8.07
C ALA A 68 -26.14 32.17 6.96
N GLU A 69 -26.98 32.40 5.95
CA GLU A 69 -27.14 31.53 4.77
C GLU A 69 -25.83 31.34 4.00
N VAL A 70 -24.97 32.36 3.94
CA VAL A 70 -23.65 32.27 3.28
C VAL A 70 -22.76 31.28 4.02
N VAL A 71 -22.82 31.28 5.35
CA VAL A 71 -22.04 30.37 6.20
C VAL A 71 -22.52 28.93 6.02
N THR A 72 -23.84 28.73 5.98
CA THR A 72 -24.46 27.42 5.67
C THR A 72 -24.05 26.94 4.28
N PHE A 73 -24.10 27.80 3.26
CA PHE A 73 -23.69 27.47 1.90
C PHE A 73 -22.20 27.09 1.81
N ILE A 74 -21.30 27.87 2.42
CA ILE A 74 -19.86 27.55 2.48
C ILE A 74 -19.64 26.19 3.17
N SER A 75 -20.41 25.92 4.21
CA SER A 75 -20.36 24.65 4.94
C SER A 75 -20.74 23.46 4.05
N HIS A 76 -21.84 23.55 3.29
CA HIS A 76 -22.23 22.51 2.34
C HIS A 76 -21.27 22.39 1.16
N ALA A 77 -20.78 23.51 0.63
CA ALA A 77 -19.76 23.50 -0.42
C ALA A 77 -18.48 22.81 0.06
N THR A 78 -18.07 23.03 1.31
CA THR A 78 -16.93 22.35 1.92
C THR A 78 -17.18 20.86 2.10
N GLN A 79 -18.37 20.48 2.58
CA GLN A 79 -18.77 19.07 2.69
C GLN A 79 -18.76 18.37 1.33
N ASN A 80 -19.30 19.02 0.30
CA ASN A 80 -19.30 18.48 -1.07
C ASN A 80 -17.89 18.36 -1.62
N ARG A 81 -17.02 19.35 -1.39
CA ARG A 81 -15.61 19.28 -1.77
C ARG A 81 -14.92 18.10 -1.09
N LEU A 82 -15.12 17.89 0.20
CA LEU A 82 -14.55 16.75 0.94
C LEU A 82 -15.10 15.42 0.44
N ARG A 83 -16.39 15.33 0.10
CA ARG A 83 -16.99 14.15 -0.53
C ARG A 83 -16.29 13.81 -1.84
N THR A 84 -16.12 14.78 -2.74
CA THR A 84 -15.42 14.57 -4.02
C THR A 84 -13.96 14.13 -3.80
N VAL A 85 -13.26 14.71 -2.82
CA VAL A 85 -11.89 14.30 -2.47
C VAL A 85 -11.88 12.83 -2.05
N ILE A 86 -12.79 12.43 -1.16
CA ILE A 86 -12.89 11.05 -0.66
C ILE A 86 -13.24 10.10 -1.80
N GLU A 87 -14.23 10.41 -2.64
CA GLU A 87 -14.62 9.59 -3.79
C GLU A 87 -13.44 9.32 -4.73
N LYS A 88 -12.71 10.38 -5.11
CA LYS A 88 -11.55 10.25 -6.01
C LYS A 88 -10.43 9.44 -5.36
N VAL A 89 -10.13 9.69 -4.09
CA VAL A 89 -9.12 8.93 -3.35
C VAL A 89 -9.53 7.46 -3.20
N THR A 90 -10.81 7.17 -2.99
CA THR A 90 -11.33 5.78 -2.97
C THR A 90 -11.08 5.07 -4.29
N VAL A 91 -11.36 5.72 -5.43
CA VAL A 91 -11.06 5.15 -6.76
C VAL A 91 -9.56 4.90 -6.93
N ILE A 92 -8.70 5.84 -6.53
CA ILE A 92 -7.24 5.67 -6.56
C ILE A 92 -6.81 4.48 -5.71
N THR A 93 -7.35 4.36 -4.50
CA THR A 93 -7.04 3.25 -3.59
C THR A 93 -7.51 1.92 -4.15
N GLN A 94 -8.67 1.87 -4.81
CA GLN A 94 -9.19 0.68 -5.50
C GLN A 94 -8.25 0.26 -6.62
N HIS A 95 -7.90 1.16 -7.54
CA HIS A 95 -6.94 0.87 -8.62
C HIS A 95 -5.59 0.38 -8.10
N ARG A 96 -5.10 0.92 -6.98
CA ARG A 96 -3.85 0.47 -6.36
C ARG A 96 -3.95 -0.94 -5.78
N MET A 97 -5.12 -1.31 -5.26
CA MET A 97 -5.36 -2.62 -4.66
C MET A 97 -5.73 -3.68 -5.69
N GLU A 98 -6.11 -3.26 -6.89
CA GLU A 98 -6.49 -4.15 -7.98
C GLU A 98 -5.28 -4.95 -8.49
N SER A 99 -5.50 -6.24 -8.74
CA SER A 99 -4.46 -7.17 -9.15
C SER A 99 -4.97 -7.99 -10.33
N TYR A 100 -4.38 -7.77 -11.50
CA TYR A 100 -4.74 -8.46 -12.75
C TYR A 100 -3.85 -9.67 -13.05
N LYS A 101 -3.04 -10.12 -12.08
CA LYS A 101 -2.05 -11.18 -12.30
C LYS A 101 -2.64 -12.55 -12.65
N ASP A 102 -3.88 -12.78 -12.24
CA ASP A 102 -4.59 -14.05 -12.41
C ASP A 102 -5.77 -13.91 -13.40
N ASP A 103 -5.88 -12.78 -14.11
CA ASP A 103 -6.98 -12.51 -15.02
C ASP A 103 -6.61 -12.95 -16.44
N GLU A 104 -7.34 -13.94 -16.97
CA GLU A 104 -7.07 -14.57 -18.28
C GLU A 104 -7.15 -13.58 -19.46
N TRP A 105 -7.82 -12.43 -19.27
CA TRP A 105 -7.98 -11.41 -20.30
C TRP A 105 -6.86 -10.37 -20.34
N TYR A 106 -5.95 -10.38 -19.36
CA TYR A 106 -4.88 -9.40 -19.25
C TYR A 106 -3.50 -10.04 -19.41
N GLU A 107 -2.72 -9.52 -20.36
CA GLU A 107 -1.31 -9.89 -20.52
C GLU A 107 -0.40 -8.72 -20.11
N GLN A 108 0.73 -9.04 -19.49
CA GLN A 108 1.71 -8.03 -19.09
C GLN A 108 2.43 -7.47 -20.33
N ALA A 109 2.05 -6.28 -20.77
CA ALA A 109 2.68 -5.64 -21.94
C ALA A 109 4.14 -5.23 -21.71
N THR A 110 4.47 -4.68 -20.53
CA THR A 110 5.85 -4.26 -20.19
C THR A 110 6.16 -4.47 -18.71
N ASP A 111 7.36 -4.96 -18.41
CA ASP A 111 7.88 -5.04 -17.03
C ASP A 111 9.04 -4.07 -16.80
N VAL A 112 8.71 -2.78 -16.68
CA VAL A 112 9.69 -1.72 -16.42
C VAL A 112 10.43 -1.96 -15.10
N ARG A 113 9.78 -2.60 -14.12
CA ARG A 113 10.40 -2.85 -12.81
C ARG A 113 11.49 -3.92 -12.91
N ALA A 114 11.26 -5.00 -13.65
CA ALA A 114 12.29 -5.98 -13.94
C ALA A 114 13.42 -5.40 -14.79
N GLN A 115 13.08 -4.59 -15.80
CA GLN A 115 14.07 -3.88 -16.62
C GLN A 115 14.98 -2.97 -15.77
N LEU A 116 14.42 -2.17 -14.85
CA LEU A 116 15.20 -1.32 -13.95
C LEU A 116 16.11 -2.14 -13.02
N LYS A 117 15.61 -3.27 -12.47
CA LYS A 117 16.44 -4.18 -11.68
C LYS A 117 17.59 -4.77 -12.49
N PHE A 118 17.35 -5.09 -13.76
CA PHE A 118 18.38 -5.57 -14.67
C PHE A 118 19.45 -4.50 -14.91
N PHE A 119 19.08 -3.25 -15.15
CA PHE A 119 20.05 -2.14 -15.26
C PHE A 119 20.86 -1.95 -13.98
N GLU A 120 20.21 -2.01 -12.81
CA GLU A 120 20.90 -1.92 -11.52
C GLU A 120 21.89 -3.09 -11.33
N GLN A 121 21.56 -4.29 -11.81
CA GLN A 121 22.48 -5.43 -11.79
C GLN A 121 23.66 -5.24 -12.76
N LEU A 122 23.41 -4.69 -13.94
CA LEU A 122 24.42 -4.35 -14.93
C LEU A 122 25.42 -3.34 -14.38
N GLU A 123 24.93 -2.27 -13.73
CA GLU A 123 25.76 -1.26 -13.07
C GLU A 123 26.64 -1.87 -11.97
N ARG A 124 26.10 -2.79 -11.16
CA ARG A 124 26.90 -3.51 -10.15
C ARG A 124 28.01 -4.35 -10.78
N LEU A 125 27.73 -5.04 -11.88
CA LEU A 125 28.72 -5.87 -12.59
C LEU A 125 29.80 -5.00 -13.24
N GLU A 126 29.45 -3.86 -13.83
CA GLU A 126 30.42 -2.91 -14.37
C GLU A 126 31.33 -2.35 -13.29
N LYS A 127 30.76 -2.02 -12.12
CA LYS A 127 31.55 -1.59 -10.96
C LYS A 127 32.53 -2.67 -10.51
N GLN A 128 32.06 -3.92 -10.37
CA GLN A 128 32.94 -5.05 -10.01
C GLN A 128 34.08 -5.24 -11.00
N ARG A 129 33.81 -5.14 -12.30
CA ARG A 129 34.84 -5.25 -13.35
C ARG A 129 35.89 -4.15 -13.22
N LYS A 130 35.48 -2.90 -12.94
CA LYS A 130 36.40 -1.78 -12.72
C LYS A 130 37.24 -1.98 -11.46
N ASP A 131 36.61 -2.36 -10.35
CA ASP A 131 37.30 -2.64 -9.08
C ASP A 131 38.33 -3.78 -9.24
N GLU A 132 38.01 -4.82 -10.03
CA GLU A 132 38.91 -5.92 -10.34
C GLU A 132 40.09 -5.48 -11.22
N GLN A 133 39.85 -4.64 -12.23
CA GLN A 133 40.92 -4.05 -13.06
C GLN A 133 41.87 -3.18 -12.22
N GLU A 134 41.34 -2.31 -11.35
CA GLU A 134 42.16 -1.49 -10.45
C GLU A 134 43.01 -2.36 -9.52
N ARG A 135 42.43 -3.43 -8.99
CA ARG A 135 43.12 -4.41 -8.16
C ARG A 135 44.21 -5.15 -8.94
N GLU A 136 43.96 -5.57 -10.17
CA GLU A 136 44.94 -6.26 -11.02
C GLU A 136 46.13 -5.34 -11.31
N ILE A 137 45.88 -4.07 -11.64
CA ILE A 137 46.92 -3.06 -11.86
C ILE A 137 47.77 -2.89 -10.61
N LEU A 138 47.14 -2.80 -9.43
CA LEU A 138 47.83 -2.63 -8.15
C LEU A 138 48.71 -3.85 -7.81
N LEU A 139 48.21 -5.07 -8.05
CA LEU A 139 48.96 -6.31 -7.90
C LEU A 139 50.11 -6.42 -8.92
N LYS A 140 49.89 -6.01 -10.17
CA LYS A 140 50.90 -6.02 -11.24
C LYS A 140 52.02 -5.03 -10.95
N ALA A 141 51.69 -3.82 -10.50
CA ALA A 141 52.66 -2.82 -10.06
C ALA A 141 53.51 -3.35 -8.90
N ALA A 142 52.90 -3.98 -7.89
CA ALA A 142 53.60 -4.56 -6.74
C ALA A 142 54.51 -5.77 -7.10
N LYS A 143 54.22 -6.51 -8.18
CA LYS A 143 55.03 -7.63 -8.68
C LYS A 143 56.18 -7.21 -9.60
N SER A 144 56.22 -5.95 -10.05
CA SER A 144 57.29 -5.45 -10.92
C SER A 144 58.64 -5.47 -10.19
N ARG A 145 59.65 -6.05 -10.83
CA ARG A 145 61.03 -6.13 -10.31
C ARG A 145 61.90 -5.05 -10.96
N SER A 146 61.67 -3.77 -10.68
CA SER A 146 62.69 -2.75 -10.99
C SER A 146 63.70 -2.67 -9.86
N ARG A 147 64.99 -2.63 -10.25
CA ARG A 147 66.14 -2.86 -9.38
C ARG A 147 66.61 -1.62 -8.60
N GLN A 148 65.86 -0.52 -8.70
CA GLN A 148 66.12 0.74 -8.00
C GLN A 148 64.90 1.01 -7.13
N GLU A 149 65.05 0.90 -5.81
CA GLU A 149 63.99 1.10 -4.82
C GLU A 149 63.53 2.57 -4.82
N ASP A 150 62.50 2.85 -5.64
CA ASP A 150 61.73 4.07 -5.59
C ASP A 150 60.77 4.02 -4.37
N PRO A 151 60.78 5.01 -3.46
CA PRO A 151 59.87 5.04 -2.30
C PRO A 151 58.38 4.91 -2.69
N GLU A 152 58.00 5.32 -3.90
CA GLU A 152 56.65 5.12 -4.46
C GLU A 152 56.30 3.63 -4.63
N GLN A 153 57.25 2.81 -5.09
CA GLN A 153 57.07 1.37 -5.28
C GLN A 153 56.91 0.61 -3.96
N ALA A 154 57.62 1.03 -2.91
CA ALA A 154 57.46 0.46 -1.57
C ALA A 154 56.03 0.70 -1.03
N ARG A 155 55.49 1.91 -1.24
CA ARG A 155 54.11 2.26 -0.89
C ARG A 155 53.07 1.43 -1.66
N LEU A 156 53.27 1.23 -2.96
CA LEU A 156 52.40 0.37 -3.80
C LEU A 156 52.38 -1.08 -3.30
N LYS A 157 53.55 -1.64 -2.95
CA LYS A 157 53.66 -3.00 -2.40
C LYS A 157 53.03 -3.13 -1.01
N GLN A 158 53.15 -2.11 -0.16
CA GLN A 158 52.48 -2.05 1.13
C GLN A 158 50.95 -1.99 0.96
N LYS A 159 50.46 -1.13 0.07
CA LYS A 159 49.03 -1.00 -0.25
C LYS A 159 48.45 -2.31 -0.81
N ALA A 160 49.21 -3.05 -1.62
CA ALA A 160 48.80 -4.36 -2.12
C ALA A 160 48.68 -5.42 -1.00
N LYS A 161 49.61 -5.43 -0.04
CA LYS A 161 49.55 -6.33 1.13
C LYS A 161 48.38 -5.99 2.05
N GLU A 162 48.15 -4.71 2.31
CA GLU A 162 47.02 -4.24 3.12
C GLU A 162 45.68 -4.62 2.49
N MET A 163 45.55 -4.43 1.16
CA MET A 163 44.36 -4.85 0.41
C MET A 163 44.09 -6.36 0.52
N GLN A 164 45.12 -7.21 0.38
CA GLN A 164 44.97 -8.66 0.58
C GLN A 164 44.55 -9.02 2.02
N GLN A 165 45.13 -8.34 3.02
CA GLN A 165 44.78 -8.58 4.41
C GLN A 165 43.35 -8.17 4.72
N GLN A 166 42.90 -7.03 4.19
CA GLN A 166 41.54 -6.54 4.33
C GLN A 166 40.53 -7.49 3.66
N GLU A 167 40.84 -8.03 2.48
CA GLU A 167 39.98 -9.00 1.81
C GLU A 167 39.85 -10.30 2.60
N LEU A 168 40.96 -10.86 3.09
CA LEU A 168 40.93 -12.07 3.94
C LEU A 168 40.11 -11.83 5.22
N ALA A 169 40.23 -10.65 5.82
CA ALA A 169 39.43 -10.26 6.98
C ALA A 169 37.93 -10.17 6.63
N GLN A 170 37.59 -9.58 5.48
CA GLN A 170 36.19 -9.54 5.00
C GLN A 170 35.63 -10.93 4.70
N MET A 171 36.40 -11.83 4.07
CA MET A 171 35.96 -13.21 3.86
C MET A 171 35.68 -13.91 5.18
N ARG A 172 36.59 -13.83 6.16
CA ARG A 172 36.36 -14.37 7.50
C ARG A 172 35.11 -13.81 8.17
N GLN A 173 34.86 -12.51 8.01
CA GLN A 173 33.67 -11.87 8.57
C GLN A 173 32.38 -12.37 7.89
N ARG A 174 32.38 -12.55 6.56
CA ARG A 174 31.24 -13.13 5.83
C ARG A 174 30.98 -14.58 6.26
N ASP A 175 32.02 -15.37 6.42
CA ASP A 175 31.92 -16.76 6.87
C ASP A 175 31.39 -16.87 8.31
N ALA A 176 31.85 -15.98 9.19
CA ALA A 176 31.33 -15.86 10.55
C ALA A 176 29.85 -15.48 10.57
N ASN A 177 29.43 -14.53 9.73
CA ASN A 177 28.02 -14.13 9.60
C ASN A 177 27.14 -15.27 9.05
N LEU A 178 27.60 -16.01 8.05
CA LEU A 178 26.92 -17.19 7.51
C LEU A 178 26.75 -18.27 8.59
N THR A 179 27.80 -18.52 9.36
CA THR A 179 27.78 -19.50 10.46
C THR A 179 26.85 -19.06 11.58
N ALA A 180 26.84 -17.76 11.93
CA ALA A 180 25.92 -17.20 12.91
C ALA A 180 24.46 -17.32 12.45
N LEU A 181 24.15 -17.06 11.18
CA LEU A 181 22.81 -17.23 10.60
C LEU A 181 22.37 -18.71 10.63
N ALA A 182 23.26 -19.63 10.30
CA ALA A 182 22.98 -21.07 10.40
C ALA A 182 22.74 -21.52 11.86
N ALA A 183 23.48 -20.95 12.81
CA ALA A 183 23.37 -21.27 14.24
C ALA A 183 22.10 -20.69 14.91
N ILE A 184 21.53 -19.61 14.39
CA ILE A 184 20.31 -18.99 14.95
C ILE A 184 19.09 -19.93 14.86
N GLY A 185 19.07 -20.88 13.91
CA GLY A 185 18.03 -21.91 13.78
C GLY A 185 16.61 -21.38 13.49
N PRO A 186 15.64 -22.25 13.19
CA PRO A 186 14.26 -21.85 12.96
C PRO A 186 13.62 -21.32 14.24
N ARG A 187 13.61 -19.99 14.42
CA ARG A 187 12.91 -19.36 15.54
C ARG A 187 11.38 -19.50 15.37
N LYS A 188 10.73 -20.28 16.24
CA LYS A 188 9.31 -20.09 16.56
C LYS A 188 9.15 -18.66 17.12
N LYS A 189 8.53 -17.77 16.36
CA LYS A 189 8.14 -16.45 16.88
C LYS A 189 7.24 -16.66 18.10
N ARG A 190 7.70 -16.31 19.30
CA ARG A 190 6.76 -16.03 20.40
C ARG A 190 5.89 -14.88 19.92
N LYS A 191 4.57 -15.07 19.97
CA LYS A 191 3.61 -13.98 19.82
C LYS A 191 3.84 -13.03 20.99
N LEU A 192 4.49 -11.91 20.70
CA LEU A 192 4.56 -10.78 21.60
C LEU A 192 3.54 -9.80 21.04
N ASP A 193 2.45 -9.59 21.79
CA ASP A 193 1.45 -8.59 21.50
C ASP A 193 2.11 -7.20 21.53
N ALA A 194 2.44 -6.65 20.37
CA ALA A 194 2.79 -5.24 20.23
C ALA A 194 2.60 -4.79 18.78
N SER A 195 1.80 -3.74 18.66
CA SER A 195 1.43 -3.06 17.43
C SER A 195 2.65 -2.50 16.68
N GLY A 196 2.66 -2.72 15.36
CA GLY A 196 3.25 -1.81 14.36
C GLY A 196 4.77 -1.79 14.19
N LEU A 197 5.30 -2.60 13.26
CA LEU A 197 6.29 -2.15 12.28
C LEU A 197 6.35 -3.08 11.05
N LEU A 198 6.49 -2.46 9.88
CA LEU A 198 6.50 -3.04 8.54
C LEU A 198 7.80 -3.80 8.22
N SER A 199 7.71 -4.97 7.56
CA SER A 199 8.75 -5.50 6.65
C SER A 199 8.17 -6.73 5.91
N ILE A 200 7.90 -6.65 4.60
CA ILE A 200 8.80 -6.95 3.45
C ILE A 200 9.11 -8.45 3.32
N GLY A 201 8.94 -8.93 2.09
CA GLY A 201 8.82 -10.32 1.69
C GLY A 201 10.06 -11.17 1.90
N GLY A 202 9.81 -12.48 1.93
CA GLY A 202 10.81 -13.54 1.97
C GLY A 202 10.18 -14.81 1.42
N GLU A 203 10.49 -15.05 0.15
CA GLU A 203 10.04 -16.18 -0.66
C GLU A 203 10.76 -17.43 -0.15
N GLY A 204 9.99 -18.45 0.26
CA GLY A 204 10.52 -19.68 0.84
C GLY A 204 10.04 -20.90 0.06
N LEU A 205 10.91 -21.41 -0.81
CA LEU A 205 10.80 -22.70 -1.47
C LEU A 205 10.72 -23.82 -0.42
N GLY A 206 9.61 -24.55 -0.41
CA GLY A 206 9.41 -25.73 0.44
C GLY A 206 9.40 -27.00 -0.40
N ALA A 207 10.50 -27.73 -0.36
CA ALA A 207 10.64 -29.05 -0.95
C ALA A 207 9.79 -30.10 -0.20
N CYS A 208 9.44 -31.14 -0.96
CA CYS A 208 8.60 -32.29 -0.68
C CYS A 208 8.96 -33.11 0.57
N GLY A 209 7.93 -33.63 1.23
CA GLY A 209 8.00 -34.70 2.24
C GLY A 209 6.61 -35.29 2.44
N GLY A 210 6.39 -36.50 1.93
CA GLY A 210 5.10 -37.19 1.94
C GLY A 210 4.68 -37.75 3.31
N GLY A 211 3.37 -37.86 3.49
CA GLY A 211 2.72 -38.53 4.62
C GLY A 211 1.22 -38.58 4.43
N GLN A 212 0.66 -39.79 4.45
CA GLN A 212 -0.66 -40.19 3.96
C GLN A 212 -1.81 -39.91 4.96
N ALA A 213 -3.00 -39.71 4.40
CA ALA A 213 -4.35 -39.99 4.93
C ALA A 213 -4.87 -39.25 6.18
N GLY A 214 -5.92 -38.43 5.97
CA GLY A 214 -6.82 -37.92 7.01
C GLY A 214 -8.07 -37.31 6.36
N LEU A 215 -9.25 -37.73 6.83
CA LEU A 215 -10.56 -37.56 6.21
C LEU A 215 -10.93 -36.11 5.89
N GLY A 216 -11.67 -35.96 4.78
CA GLY A 216 -12.22 -34.70 4.32
C GLY A 216 -13.17 -34.06 5.33
N THR A 217 -12.65 -33.08 6.06
CA THR A 217 -13.46 -32.05 6.70
C THR A 217 -13.69 -30.94 5.69
N ALA A 218 -14.94 -30.77 5.25
CA ALA A 218 -15.35 -29.63 4.44
C ALA A 218 -14.93 -28.35 5.15
N SER A 219 -14.04 -27.57 4.50
CA SER A 219 -13.73 -26.22 4.99
C SER A 219 -15.02 -25.41 5.03
N PRO A 220 -15.34 -24.72 6.14
CA PRO A 220 -16.47 -23.81 6.14
C PRO A 220 -16.16 -22.76 5.08
N ARG A 221 -17.12 -22.50 4.18
CA ARG A 221 -17.08 -21.37 3.24
C ARG A 221 -16.62 -20.16 4.02
N GLN A 222 -15.37 -19.73 3.80
CA GLN A 222 -14.88 -18.47 4.32
C GLN A 222 -15.68 -17.41 3.58
N TYR A 223 -16.73 -16.88 4.22
CA TYR A 223 -17.31 -15.62 3.80
C TYR A 223 -16.13 -14.64 3.63
N PRO A 224 -15.99 -13.99 2.47
CA PRO A 224 -14.91 -13.04 2.28
C PRO A 224 -15.07 -11.99 3.38
N ARG A 225 -14.19 -12.03 4.39
CA ARG A 225 -14.11 -10.96 5.39
C ARG A 225 -13.97 -9.69 4.58
N GLN A 226 -14.89 -8.74 4.76
CA GLN A 226 -14.81 -7.43 4.14
C GLN A 226 -13.40 -6.89 4.40
N LYS A 227 -12.56 -6.90 3.37
CA LYS A 227 -11.21 -6.38 3.48
C LYS A 227 -11.39 -4.88 3.62
N ILE A 228 -11.04 -4.34 4.79
CA ILE A 228 -11.04 -2.90 5.02
C ILE A 228 -10.05 -2.29 4.02
N THR A 229 -10.58 -1.53 3.06
CA THR A 229 -9.78 -0.75 2.11
C THR A 229 -9.10 0.38 2.88
N ARG A 230 -7.78 0.28 3.05
CA ARG A 230 -6.98 1.30 3.73
C ARG A 230 -6.44 2.31 2.73
N VAL A 231 -6.85 3.56 2.90
CA VAL A 231 -6.29 4.71 2.20
C VAL A 231 -4.94 5.06 2.81
N ASN A 232 -3.93 5.28 1.97
CA ASN A 232 -2.58 5.66 2.40
C ASN A 232 -2.28 7.12 2.02
N LEU A 233 -1.27 7.72 2.67
CA LEU A 233 -0.80 9.07 2.34
C LEU A 233 -0.41 9.21 0.86
N ARG A 234 0.16 8.15 0.25
CA ARG A 234 0.50 8.14 -1.18
C ARG A 234 -0.71 8.36 -2.09
N ASP A 235 -1.89 7.88 -1.70
CA ASP A 235 -3.12 8.06 -2.49
C ASP A 235 -3.55 9.53 -2.48
N PHE A 236 -3.41 10.19 -1.32
CA PHE A 236 -3.67 11.63 -1.18
C PHE A 236 -2.64 12.47 -1.93
N ILE A 237 -1.36 12.12 -1.87
CA ILE A 237 -0.31 12.82 -2.63
C ILE A 237 -0.61 12.73 -4.12
N PHE A 238 -0.87 11.53 -4.64
CA PHE A 238 -1.24 11.33 -6.04
C PHE A 238 -2.47 12.15 -6.44
N TYR A 239 -3.52 12.13 -5.61
CA TYR A 239 -4.71 12.94 -5.85
C TYR A 239 -4.41 14.45 -5.91
N MET A 240 -3.61 14.96 -4.97
CA MET A 240 -3.26 16.38 -4.90
C MET A 240 -2.38 16.84 -6.07
N GLU A 241 -1.51 15.97 -6.59
CA GLU A 241 -0.69 16.25 -7.77
C GLU A 241 -1.55 16.45 -9.04
N GLN A 242 -2.63 15.68 -9.18
CA GLN A 242 -3.52 15.73 -10.34
C GLN A 242 -4.51 16.92 -10.28
N GLU A 243 -4.91 17.34 -9.09
CA GLU A 243 -5.85 18.44 -8.89
C GLU A 243 -5.17 19.80 -9.11
N ARG A 244 -5.65 20.57 -10.10
CA ARG A 244 -5.10 21.89 -10.44
C ARG A 244 -4.96 22.81 -9.23
N GLU A 245 -5.94 22.80 -8.33
CA GLU A 245 -6.00 23.68 -7.16
C GLU A 245 -5.06 23.24 -6.03
N MET A 246 -4.71 21.94 -5.95
CA MET A 246 -3.86 21.40 -4.88
C MET A 246 -2.43 21.10 -5.32
N SER A 247 -2.18 21.03 -6.63
CA SER A 247 -0.88 20.74 -7.24
C SER A 247 0.25 21.70 -6.83
N ARG A 248 -0.10 22.91 -6.38
CA ARG A 248 0.83 23.93 -5.88
C ARG A 248 0.52 24.36 -4.46
N SER A 249 -0.22 23.54 -3.73
CA SER A 249 -0.60 23.84 -2.35
C SER A 249 0.56 23.57 -1.40
N LEU A 250 0.64 24.39 -0.34
CA LEU A 250 1.59 24.19 0.75
C LEU A 250 1.32 22.86 1.50
N LEU A 251 0.10 22.34 1.41
CA LEU A 251 -0.27 21.05 1.98
C LEU A 251 0.41 19.89 1.24
N LEU A 252 0.43 19.93 -0.09
CA LEU A 252 1.17 18.95 -0.91
C LEU A 252 2.68 19.01 -0.62
N TYR A 253 3.27 20.21 -0.61
CA TYR A 253 4.70 20.35 -0.34
C TYR A 253 5.10 19.83 1.04
N ARG A 254 4.26 20.05 2.07
CA ARG A 254 4.47 19.45 3.39
C ARG A 254 4.32 17.93 3.40
N ALA A 255 3.42 17.37 2.59
CA ALA A 255 3.22 15.93 2.48
C ALA A 255 4.40 15.23 1.79
N LEU A 256 5.05 15.88 0.82
CA LEU A 256 6.22 15.35 0.11
C LEU A 256 7.52 15.35 0.95
N LEU A 257 7.57 16.15 2.02
CA LEU A 257 8.73 16.23 2.92
C LEU A 257 8.69 15.19 4.07
N LYS A 258 7.67 14.33 4.12
CA LYS A 258 7.50 13.27 5.10
C LYS A 258 7.82 11.90 4.50
#